data_AF-A0A7S8C7N6-F1
#
_entry.id   AF-A0A7S8C7N6-F1
#
_cell.length_a   1.000
_cell.length_b   1.000
_cell.length_c   1.000
_cell.angle_alpha   90.00
_cell.angle_beta   90.00
_cell.angle_gamma   90.00
#
_symmetry.space_group_name_H-M   'P 1'
#
loop_
_entity.id
_entity.type
_entity.pdbx_description
1 polymer ?
#
loop_
_entity_poly.entity_id
_entity_poly.type
_entity_poly.pdbx_seq_one_letter_code
_entity_poly.pdbx_strand_id
1 'polypeptide(L)'
;MSDISHLKGLIDTAAELEDQSVEQQNNFNDDPPPAGITVGRFVEYIELGMHEQPDYMGKEKPDAEMVRVTFELLHPDKNMREWEHDGEKHRHGQLLSIQLPKKMNEKAKYKRLFNKMTYGRDIKHLAQMLGEAFIIEVFHNTVKKEGRGDVTYANLDKDGNFGISAPYVVDPMTQERKEYNISEPTYPIRLFLWKNPTQETWDSLFIDGTREVKQEDGSLKQVSKNWLQERIQSATNFSGSPLDQMLNAVDDLAVTETKAETADLPDTLPSEGQPTEAAEKPAETQVDAPATDAAEPSGSTADDALAALGLVA
;
A
#
# COMPACT_ATOMS: atom_id res chain seq x y z
N MET A 1 38.96 42.51 -37.90
CA MET A 1 37.50 42.38 -38.14
C MET A 1 37.05 40.96 -38.47
N SER A 2 37.91 39.93 -38.42
CA SER A 2 37.53 38.54 -38.77
C SER A 2 37.00 37.69 -37.61
N ASP A 3 37.21 38.08 -36.34
CA ASP A 3 36.82 37.22 -35.20
C ASP A 3 35.36 37.37 -34.77
N ILE A 4 34.76 38.55 -34.94
CA ILE A 4 33.37 38.81 -34.50
C ILE A 4 32.36 38.08 -35.41
N SER A 5 32.64 37.97 -36.71
CA SER A 5 31.76 37.28 -37.66
C SER A 5 31.76 35.76 -37.44
N HIS A 6 32.91 35.20 -37.07
CA HIS A 6 33.01 33.78 -36.73
C HIS A 6 32.28 33.48 -35.41
N LEU A 7 32.43 34.35 -34.40
CA LEU A 7 31.66 34.27 -33.15
C LEU A 7 30.14 34.33 -33.42
N LYS A 8 29.69 35.21 -34.30
CA LYS A 8 28.25 35.30 -34.66
C LYS A 8 27.75 34.01 -35.30
N GLY A 9 28.50 33.41 -36.22
CA GLY A 9 28.10 32.13 -36.81
C GLY A 9 28.01 30.99 -35.79
N LEU A 10 28.90 30.98 -34.78
CA LEU A 10 28.82 30.02 -33.68
C LEU A 10 27.65 30.29 -32.73
N ILE A 11 27.33 31.56 -32.47
CA ILE A 11 26.17 31.97 -31.65
C ILE A 11 24.85 31.58 -32.34
N ASP A 12 24.74 31.82 -33.65
CA ASP A 12 23.54 31.47 -34.41
C ASP A 12 23.37 29.94 -34.47
N THR A 13 24.46 29.20 -34.64
CA THR A 13 24.43 27.72 -34.58
C THR A 13 24.04 27.22 -33.19
N ALA A 14 24.54 27.85 -32.11
CA ALA A 14 24.17 27.48 -30.74
C ALA A 14 22.67 27.71 -30.46
N ALA A 15 22.11 28.81 -30.98
CA ALA A 15 20.68 29.13 -30.86
C ALA A 15 19.77 28.19 -31.69
N GLU A 16 20.26 27.64 -32.81
CA GLU A 16 19.56 26.59 -33.57
C GLU A 16 19.60 25.22 -32.89
N LEU A 17 20.67 24.93 -32.14
CA LEU A 17 20.86 23.65 -31.45
C LEU A 17 20.16 23.60 -30.09
N GLU A 18 20.05 24.74 -29.40
CA GLU A 18 19.48 24.83 -28.05
C GLU A 18 18.73 26.16 -27.87
N ASP A 19 17.40 26.09 -27.77
CA ASP A 19 16.56 27.25 -27.48
C ASP A 19 16.43 27.44 -25.95
N GLN A 20 17.34 28.24 -25.40
CA GLN A 20 17.34 28.60 -23.98
C GLN A 20 16.25 29.63 -23.60
N SER A 21 15.43 30.10 -24.55
CA SER A 21 14.28 30.95 -24.28
C SER A 21 13.02 30.16 -23.92
N VAL A 22 13.04 28.85 -24.19
CA VAL A 22 12.01 27.92 -23.72
C VAL A 22 12.43 27.42 -22.35
N GLU A 23 11.65 27.74 -21.32
CA GLU A 23 11.78 27.06 -20.04
C GLU A 23 11.59 25.55 -20.30
N GLN A 24 12.63 24.75 -20.08
CA GLN A 24 12.45 23.32 -19.86
C GLN A 24 11.63 23.20 -18.58
N GLN A 25 10.31 23.16 -18.74
CA GLN A 25 9.45 22.62 -17.71
C GLN A 25 9.86 21.17 -17.58
N ASN A 26 10.71 20.88 -16.59
CA ASN A 26 10.75 19.58 -15.95
C ASN A 26 9.37 19.37 -15.30
N ASN A 27 8.36 19.15 -16.14
CA ASN A 27 7.11 18.55 -15.74
C ASN A 27 7.48 17.10 -15.42
N PHE A 28 7.98 16.89 -14.20
CA PHE A 28 7.77 15.63 -13.51
C PHE A 28 6.26 15.45 -13.49
N ASN A 29 5.77 14.80 -14.54
CA ASN A 29 4.37 14.68 -14.79
C ASN A 29 3.86 13.63 -13.80
N ASP A 30 3.52 14.08 -12.60
CA ASP A 30 2.86 13.36 -11.50
C ASP A 30 1.42 12.97 -11.89
N ASP A 31 1.18 12.76 -13.19
CA ASP A 31 -0.09 12.33 -13.72
C ASP A 31 -0.45 10.98 -13.08
N PRO A 32 -1.64 10.91 -12.44
CA PRO A 32 -2.11 9.66 -11.88
C PRO A 32 -2.14 8.59 -12.99
N PRO A 33 -1.93 7.31 -12.66
CA PRO A 33 -2.10 6.23 -13.62
C PRO A 33 -3.40 6.38 -14.43
N PRO A 34 -3.36 6.21 -15.77
CA PRO A 34 -4.55 6.34 -16.61
C PRO A 34 -5.69 5.44 -16.11
N ALA A 35 -6.91 5.95 -16.14
CA ALA A 35 -8.10 5.17 -15.79
C ALA A 35 -8.34 4.02 -16.80
N GLY A 36 -9.03 2.99 -16.33
CA GLY A 36 -9.43 1.83 -17.11
C GLY A 36 -8.59 0.59 -16.85
N ILE A 37 -8.80 -0.42 -17.69
CA ILE A 37 -8.19 -1.75 -17.53
C ILE A 37 -6.72 -1.72 -17.95
N THR A 38 -5.91 -2.32 -17.08
CA THR A 38 -4.47 -2.56 -17.22
C THR A 38 -4.09 -3.90 -16.57
N VAL A 39 -2.80 -4.18 -16.54
CA VAL A 39 -2.20 -5.33 -15.87
C VAL A 39 -1.11 -4.86 -14.92
N GLY A 40 -0.87 -5.60 -13.86
CA GLY A 40 0.16 -5.26 -12.90
C GLY A 40 0.51 -6.39 -11.96
N ARG A 41 1.49 -6.15 -11.11
CA ARG A 41 1.93 -7.09 -10.07
C ARG A 41 1.77 -6.50 -8.69
N PHE A 42 1.44 -7.35 -7.73
CA PHE A 42 1.36 -6.96 -6.33
C PHE A 42 2.77 -6.92 -5.72
N VAL A 43 3.33 -5.73 -5.51
CA VAL A 43 4.77 -5.56 -5.20
C VAL A 43 5.06 -5.14 -3.76
N GLU A 44 4.06 -4.70 -3.00
CA GLU A 44 4.30 -4.22 -1.63
C GLU A 44 3.17 -4.59 -0.68
N TYR A 45 3.49 -5.22 0.45
CA TYR A 45 2.60 -5.42 1.59
C TYR A 45 3.28 -4.92 2.87
N ILE A 46 2.77 -3.83 3.44
CA ILE A 46 3.38 -3.20 4.62
C ILE A 46 2.33 -2.94 5.68
N GLU A 47 2.51 -3.53 6.85
CA GLU A 47 1.67 -3.28 8.03
C GLU A 47 2.19 -2.06 8.79
N LEU A 48 1.35 -1.04 8.94
CA LEU A 48 1.76 0.28 9.41
C LEU A 48 1.61 0.47 10.93
N GLY A 49 0.99 -0.49 11.63
CA GLY A 49 0.57 -0.33 13.03
C GLY A 49 -0.76 0.39 13.17
N MET A 50 -1.10 0.82 14.39
CA MET A 50 -2.33 1.54 14.72
C MET A 50 -2.20 3.02 14.35
N HIS A 51 -3.14 3.52 13.56
CA HIS A 51 -3.20 4.91 13.14
C HIS A 51 -4.62 5.45 13.21
N GLU A 52 -4.72 6.77 13.39
CA GLU A 52 -5.97 7.52 13.28
C GLU A 52 -6.68 7.22 11.96
N GLN A 53 -8.02 7.22 12.02
CA GLN A 53 -8.86 7.03 10.85
C GLN A 53 -9.62 8.32 10.55
N PRO A 54 -9.94 8.61 9.28
CA PRO A 54 -10.83 9.71 8.95
C PRO A 54 -12.17 9.59 9.69
N ASP A 55 -12.66 10.73 10.16
CA ASP A 55 -13.96 10.86 10.83
C ASP A 55 -15.07 10.23 10.00
N TYR A 56 -16.03 9.62 10.69
CA TYR A 56 -17.26 9.13 10.08
C TYR A 56 -18.44 9.90 10.62
N MET A 57 -19.11 10.65 9.73
CA MET A 57 -20.24 11.52 10.09
C MET A 57 -19.87 12.52 11.21
N GLY A 58 -18.67 13.10 11.13
CA GLY A 58 -18.16 14.07 12.11
C GLY A 58 -17.79 13.48 13.47
N LYS A 59 -17.70 12.15 13.56
CA LYS A 59 -17.24 11.46 14.76
C LYS A 59 -15.88 10.82 14.50
N GLU A 60 -14.95 11.14 15.39
CA GLU A 60 -13.66 10.49 15.46
C GLU A 60 -13.86 8.98 15.61
N LYS A 61 -13.02 8.23 14.92
CA LYS A 61 -12.98 6.77 15.03
C LYS A 61 -11.75 6.38 15.82
N PRO A 62 -11.83 5.33 16.65
CA PRO A 62 -10.63 4.80 17.29
C PRO A 62 -9.61 4.41 16.23
N ASP A 63 -8.33 4.43 16.59
CA ASP A 63 -7.27 3.97 15.71
C ASP A 63 -7.54 2.57 15.15
N ALA A 64 -7.02 2.31 13.95
CA ALA A 64 -7.05 0.98 13.37
C ALA A 64 -5.66 0.56 12.92
N GLU A 65 -5.43 -0.75 12.94
CA GLU A 65 -4.28 -1.35 12.27
C GLU A 65 -4.41 -1.04 10.77
N MET A 66 -3.47 -0.28 10.24
CA MET A 66 -3.45 0.13 8.84
C MET A 66 -2.47 -0.74 8.06
N VAL A 67 -2.77 -0.94 6.78
CA VAL A 67 -1.90 -1.63 5.84
C VAL A 67 -1.78 -0.80 4.57
N ARG A 68 -0.58 -0.77 4.01
CA ARG A 68 -0.29 -0.26 2.67
C ARG A 68 -0.12 -1.43 1.72
N VAL A 69 -0.81 -1.36 0.60
CA VAL A 69 -0.67 -2.31 -0.51
C VAL A 69 -0.33 -1.53 -1.77
N THR A 70 0.65 -2.01 -2.54
CA THR A 70 1.07 -1.36 -3.79
C THR A 70 1.07 -2.35 -4.94
N PHE A 71 0.48 -1.92 -6.05
CA PHE A 71 0.57 -2.60 -7.33
C PHE A 71 1.46 -1.82 -8.26
N GLU A 72 2.35 -2.50 -8.95
CA GLU A 72 3.08 -1.96 -10.08
C GLU A 72 2.29 -2.23 -11.35
N LEU A 73 1.92 -1.18 -12.07
CA LEU A 73 1.18 -1.25 -13.32
C LEU A 73 2.16 -1.37 -14.49
N LEU A 74 1.97 -2.40 -15.32
CA LEU A 74 2.99 -2.92 -16.24
C LEU A 74 2.52 -2.99 -17.70
N HIS A 75 1.39 -2.37 -18.04
CA HIS A 75 0.98 -2.29 -19.44
C HIS A 75 2.01 -1.49 -20.25
N PRO A 76 2.62 -2.07 -21.30
CA PRO A 76 3.79 -1.51 -21.97
C PRO A 76 3.56 -0.09 -22.50
N ASP A 77 2.37 0.17 -23.05
CA ASP A 77 2.05 1.46 -23.68
C ASP A 77 1.39 2.48 -22.76
N LYS A 78 0.85 2.05 -21.61
CA LYS A 78 -0.01 2.91 -20.76
C LYS A 78 0.64 3.30 -19.44
N ASN A 79 1.45 2.39 -18.87
CA ASN A 79 1.89 2.51 -17.48
C ASN A 79 3.41 2.48 -17.31
N MET A 80 4.17 2.35 -18.40
CA MET A 80 5.61 2.43 -18.32
C MET A 80 6.06 3.89 -18.43
N ARG A 81 6.92 4.31 -17.51
CA ARG A 81 7.59 5.61 -17.51
C ARG A 81 9.07 5.42 -17.80
N GLU A 82 9.62 6.32 -18.60
CA GLU A 82 11.04 6.38 -18.89
C GLU A 82 11.64 7.58 -18.18
N TRP A 83 12.84 7.42 -17.63
CA TRP A 83 13.63 8.49 -17.06
C TRP A 83 15.11 8.22 -17.29
N GLU A 84 15.91 9.28 -17.24
CA GLU A 84 17.35 9.20 -17.40
C GLU A 84 18.03 9.48 -16.06
N HIS A 85 18.95 8.60 -15.68
CA HIS A 85 19.83 8.78 -14.54
C HIS A 85 21.26 8.56 -15.00
N ASP A 86 22.16 9.49 -14.72
CA ASP A 86 23.59 9.32 -15.03
C ASP A 86 23.88 8.89 -16.48
N GLY A 87 23.05 9.32 -17.44
CA GLY A 87 23.15 8.97 -18.86
C GLY A 87 22.58 7.59 -19.24
N GLU A 88 22.07 6.82 -18.27
CA GLU A 88 21.36 5.57 -18.49
C GLU A 88 19.85 5.78 -18.55
N LYS A 89 19.21 5.20 -19.57
CA LYS A 89 17.75 5.20 -19.69
C LYS A 89 17.17 4.08 -18.85
N HIS A 90 16.39 4.46 -17.84
CA HIS A 90 15.64 3.54 -17.00
C HIS A 90 14.16 3.55 -17.39
N ARG A 91 13.51 2.40 -17.27
CA ARG A 91 12.08 2.26 -17.52
C ARG A 91 11.44 1.50 -16.35
N HIS A 92 10.37 2.07 -15.79
CA HIS A 92 9.66 1.45 -14.67
C HIS A 92 8.14 1.53 -14.84
N GLY A 93 7.42 0.62 -14.20
CA GLY A 93 5.96 0.69 -14.11
C GLY A 93 5.49 1.82 -13.19
N GLN A 94 4.28 2.33 -13.40
CA GLN A 94 3.65 3.24 -12.43
C GLN A 94 3.23 2.48 -11.19
N LEU A 95 3.49 3.04 -10.00
CA LEU A 95 3.02 2.49 -8.74
C LEU A 95 1.63 3.03 -8.39
N LEU A 96 0.72 2.13 -8.03
CA LEU A 96 -0.59 2.46 -7.47
C LEU A 96 -0.69 1.88 -6.06
N SER A 97 -0.56 2.75 -5.08
CA SER A 97 -0.61 2.40 -3.66
C SER A 97 -1.90 2.85 -3.01
N ILE A 98 -2.48 2.01 -2.16
CA ILE A 98 -3.59 2.38 -1.28
C ILE A 98 -3.27 2.02 0.16
N GLN A 99 -3.81 2.79 1.10
CA GLN A 99 -3.79 2.47 2.53
C GLN A 99 -5.20 2.14 2.99
N LEU A 100 -5.36 1.05 3.74
CA LEU A 100 -6.65 0.56 4.21
C LEU A 100 -6.56 0.16 5.68
N PRO A 101 -7.64 0.34 6.47
CA PRO A 101 -7.76 -0.35 7.75
C PRO A 101 -7.83 -1.87 7.53
N LYS A 102 -6.95 -2.62 8.18
CA LYS A 102 -6.85 -4.09 8.14
C LYS A 102 -7.98 -4.75 8.95
N LYS A 103 -9.21 -4.57 8.46
CA LYS A 103 -10.43 -5.11 9.07
C LYS A 103 -10.89 -6.35 8.31
N MET A 104 -11.23 -7.41 9.04
CA MET A 104 -11.57 -8.73 8.47
C MET A 104 -13.06 -8.96 8.25
N ASN A 105 -13.92 -8.00 8.62
CA ASN A 105 -15.35 -8.13 8.38
C ASN A 105 -15.68 -8.01 6.88
N GLU A 106 -16.75 -8.66 6.43
CA GLU A 106 -17.14 -8.77 5.02
C GLU A 106 -17.37 -7.42 4.32
N LYS A 107 -17.81 -6.41 5.08
CA LYS A 107 -18.06 -5.06 4.57
C LYS A 107 -16.78 -4.22 4.44
N ALA A 108 -15.69 -4.63 5.10
CA ALA A 108 -14.44 -3.88 5.09
C ALA A 108 -13.74 -3.95 3.74
N LYS A 109 -13.19 -2.82 3.30
CA LYS A 109 -12.41 -2.72 2.06
C LYS A 109 -11.25 -3.73 2.02
N TYR A 110 -10.50 -3.89 3.11
CA TYR A 110 -9.40 -4.86 3.18
C TYR A 110 -9.87 -6.29 2.90
N LYS A 111 -10.97 -6.75 3.52
CA LYS A 111 -11.52 -8.09 3.27
C LYS A 111 -12.03 -8.26 1.84
N ARG A 112 -12.67 -7.23 1.27
CA ARG A 112 -13.13 -7.25 -0.13
C ARG A 112 -11.97 -7.32 -1.12
N LEU A 113 -10.92 -6.53 -0.90
CA LEU A 113 -9.68 -6.60 -1.67
C LEU A 113 -9.08 -8.00 -1.62
N PHE A 114 -8.91 -8.53 -0.40
CA PHE A 114 -8.40 -9.89 -0.19
C PHE A 114 -9.19 -10.92 -1.00
N ASN A 115 -10.52 -10.92 -0.87
CA ASN A 115 -11.38 -11.86 -1.60
C ASN A 115 -11.22 -11.73 -3.12
N LYS A 116 -11.16 -10.51 -3.66
CA LYS A 116 -10.92 -10.26 -5.09
C LYS A 116 -9.59 -10.81 -5.58
N MET A 117 -8.52 -10.61 -4.80
CA MET A 117 -7.18 -11.12 -5.12
C MET A 117 -7.07 -12.64 -5.00
N THR A 118 -7.80 -13.28 -4.07
CA THR A 118 -7.80 -14.74 -3.99
C THR A 118 -8.44 -15.38 -5.21
N TYR A 119 -9.42 -14.71 -5.83
CA TYR A 119 -10.28 -15.25 -6.89
C TYR A 119 -10.81 -16.66 -6.60
N GLY A 120 -11.07 -16.97 -5.32
CA GLY A 120 -11.59 -18.26 -4.85
C GLY A 120 -10.52 -19.28 -4.42
N ARG A 121 -9.23 -18.95 -4.48
CA ARG A 121 -8.14 -19.79 -3.95
C ARG A 121 -8.14 -19.84 -2.41
N ASP A 122 -7.63 -20.95 -1.86
CA ASP A 122 -7.36 -21.10 -0.42
C ASP A 122 -6.07 -20.35 -0.02
N ILE A 123 -6.21 -19.03 0.09
CA ILE A 123 -5.17 -18.12 0.59
C ILE A 123 -5.58 -17.67 1.99
N LYS A 124 -4.61 -17.52 2.90
CA LYS A 124 -4.83 -17.14 4.31
C LYS A 124 -4.36 -15.74 4.63
N HIS A 125 -3.40 -15.22 3.86
CA HIS A 125 -2.82 -13.91 4.10
C HIS A 125 -2.48 -13.20 2.79
N LEU A 126 -2.75 -11.90 2.71
CA LEU A 126 -2.57 -11.12 1.48
C LEU A 126 -1.10 -11.13 0.99
N ALA A 127 -0.15 -11.14 1.93
CA ALA A 127 1.28 -11.27 1.62
C ALA A 127 1.67 -12.55 0.85
N GLN A 128 0.86 -13.62 0.91
CA GLN A 128 1.13 -14.85 0.15
C GLN A 128 1.00 -14.64 -1.37
N MET A 129 0.37 -13.54 -1.81
CA MET A 129 0.19 -13.19 -3.21
C MET A 129 1.21 -12.15 -3.69
N LEU A 130 2.23 -11.81 -2.88
CA LEU A 130 3.30 -10.89 -3.31
C LEU A 130 4.03 -11.44 -4.54
N GLY A 131 4.31 -10.55 -5.49
CA GLY A 131 4.88 -10.87 -6.80
C GLY A 131 3.88 -11.38 -7.83
N GLU A 132 2.68 -11.80 -7.42
CA GLU A 132 1.67 -12.31 -8.34
C GLU A 132 1.11 -11.21 -9.25
N ALA A 133 0.72 -11.63 -10.45
CA ALA A 133 0.15 -10.76 -11.46
C ALA A 133 -1.38 -10.73 -11.38
N PHE A 134 -1.95 -9.57 -11.73
CA PHE A 134 -3.39 -9.31 -11.71
C PHE A 134 -3.82 -8.46 -12.90
N ILE A 135 -5.07 -8.64 -13.33
CA ILE A 135 -5.76 -7.65 -14.15
C ILE A 135 -6.32 -6.58 -13.20
N ILE A 136 -6.03 -5.32 -13.49
CA ILE A 136 -6.34 -4.17 -12.63
C ILE A 136 -7.17 -3.16 -13.41
N GLU A 137 -8.27 -2.69 -12.84
CA GLU A 137 -9.03 -1.55 -13.33
C GLU A 137 -8.76 -0.34 -12.43
N VAL A 138 -8.22 0.71 -13.03
CA VAL A 138 -7.93 1.98 -12.33
C VAL A 138 -9.14 2.90 -12.43
N PHE A 139 -9.61 3.40 -11.29
CA PHE A 139 -10.71 4.35 -11.22
C PHE A 139 -10.21 5.75 -10.90
N HIS A 140 -10.76 6.76 -11.57
CA HIS A 140 -10.49 8.15 -11.25
C HIS A 140 -11.63 8.75 -10.41
N ASN A 141 -11.25 9.51 -9.38
CA ASN A 141 -12.13 10.46 -8.74
C ASN A 141 -11.51 11.86 -8.81
N THR A 142 -12.32 12.84 -9.23
CA THR A 142 -11.90 14.23 -9.30
C THR A 142 -12.50 14.98 -8.11
N VAL A 143 -11.63 15.64 -7.33
CA VAL A 143 -12.01 16.45 -6.19
C VAL A 143 -11.69 17.91 -6.51
N LYS A 144 -12.70 18.77 -6.40
CA LYS A 144 -12.49 20.22 -6.53
C LYS A 144 -11.79 20.74 -5.28
N LYS A 145 -10.63 21.36 -5.43
CA LYS A 145 -9.94 22.05 -4.33
C LYS A 145 -9.96 23.54 -4.55
N GLU A 146 -10.46 24.27 -3.56
CA GLU A 146 -10.43 25.74 -3.58
C GLU A 146 -9.00 26.24 -3.80
N GLY A 147 -8.82 27.14 -4.78
CA GLY A 147 -7.52 27.73 -5.11
C GLY A 147 -6.50 26.83 -5.81
N ARG A 148 -6.76 25.52 -5.99
CA ARG A 148 -5.85 24.58 -6.69
C ARG A 148 -6.45 23.87 -7.90
N GLY A 149 -7.71 24.17 -8.24
CA GLY A 149 -8.41 23.54 -9.35
C GLY A 149 -8.85 22.10 -9.04
N ASP A 150 -9.26 21.39 -10.08
CA ASP A 150 -9.75 20.02 -10.00
C ASP A 150 -8.55 19.05 -9.91
N VAL A 151 -8.50 18.24 -8.84
CA VAL A 151 -7.43 17.24 -8.63
C VAL A 151 -7.99 15.84 -8.85
N THR A 152 -7.37 15.09 -9.75
CA THR A 152 -7.75 13.70 -10.07
C THR A 152 -6.85 12.72 -9.33
N TYR A 153 -7.43 11.72 -8.66
CA TYR A 153 -6.69 10.62 -8.04
C TYR A 153 -7.03 9.29 -8.70
N ALA A 154 -6.01 8.43 -8.84
CA ALA A 154 -6.18 7.04 -9.23
C ALA A 154 -6.46 6.16 -8.01
N ASN A 155 -7.42 5.24 -8.15
CA ASN A 155 -7.86 4.32 -7.10
C ASN A 155 -8.00 2.90 -7.66
N LEU A 156 -7.91 1.92 -6.76
CA LEU A 156 -8.17 0.51 -7.06
C LEU A 156 -9.63 0.10 -6.83
N ASP A 157 -10.43 0.96 -6.19
CA ASP A 157 -11.84 0.70 -5.93
C ASP A 157 -12.73 1.87 -6.34
N LYS A 158 -13.95 1.52 -6.75
CA LYS A 158 -15.07 2.43 -6.89
C LYS A 158 -16.20 1.92 -6.02
N ASP A 159 -16.66 2.73 -5.08
CA ASP A 159 -17.73 2.39 -4.14
C ASP A 159 -17.48 1.08 -3.34
N GLY A 160 -16.20 0.80 -3.04
CA GLY A 160 -15.79 -0.41 -2.33
C GLY A 160 -15.81 -1.69 -3.16
N ASN A 161 -15.99 -1.59 -4.48
CA ASN A 161 -15.75 -2.68 -5.43
C ASN A 161 -14.35 -2.52 -6.04
N PHE A 162 -13.46 -3.45 -5.70
CA PHE A 162 -12.09 -3.44 -6.21
C PHE A 162 -12.04 -3.94 -7.65
N GLY A 163 -11.35 -3.17 -8.50
CA GLY A 163 -11.02 -3.50 -9.87
C GLY A 163 -9.83 -4.44 -9.94
N ILE A 164 -9.90 -5.59 -9.28
CA ILE A 164 -8.83 -6.60 -9.30
C ILE A 164 -9.43 -7.95 -9.66
N SER A 165 -8.77 -8.66 -10.56
CA SER A 165 -9.16 -10.01 -10.98
C SER A 165 -7.94 -10.85 -11.35
N ALA A 166 -8.16 -12.15 -11.53
CA ALA A 166 -7.12 -13.11 -11.87
C ALA A 166 -6.35 -12.70 -13.15
N PRO A 167 -5.10 -13.15 -13.35
CA PRO A 167 -4.28 -12.81 -14.53
C PRO A 167 -4.71 -13.55 -15.80
N TYR A 168 -5.98 -13.95 -15.89
CA TYR A 168 -6.56 -14.66 -17.02
C TYR A 168 -8.03 -14.29 -17.19
N VAL A 169 -8.52 -14.44 -18.41
CA VAL A 169 -9.95 -14.34 -18.73
C VAL A 169 -10.43 -15.72 -19.18
N VAL A 170 -11.61 -16.11 -18.71
CA VAL A 170 -12.29 -17.32 -19.16
C VAL A 170 -13.35 -16.89 -20.16
N ASP A 171 -13.29 -17.43 -21.37
CA ASP A 171 -14.31 -17.21 -22.38
C ASP A 171 -15.66 -17.78 -21.88
N PRO A 172 -16.73 -16.97 -21.83
CA PRO A 172 -18.01 -17.42 -21.26
C PRO A 172 -18.72 -18.48 -22.10
N MET A 173 -18.40 -18.58 -23.40
CA MET A 173 -19.03 -19.53 -24.33
C MET A 173 -18.24 -20.83 -24.43
N THR A 174 -16.91 -20.75 -24.51
CA THR A 174 -16.05 -21.92 -24.72
C THR A 174 -15.42 -22.46 -23.43
N GLN A 175 -15.47 -21.68 -22.34
CA GLN A 175 -14.76 -21.94 -21.08
C GLN A 175 -13.23 -22.01 -21.23
N GLU A 176 -12.70 -21.52 -22.35
CA GLU A 176 -11.25 -21.48 -22.58
C GLU A 176 -10.61 -20.38 -21.73
N ARG A 177 -9.50 -20.74 -21.08
CA ARG A 177 -8.69 -19.83 -20.26
C ARG A 177 -7.62 -19.17 -21.12
N LYS A 178 -7.66 -17.85 -21.24
CA LYS A 178 -6.61 -17.04 -21.83
C LYS A 178 -5.81 -16.34 -20.74
N GLU A 179 -4.55 -16.73 -20.59
CA GLU A 179 -3.62 -16.08 -19.66
C GLU A 179 -3.00 -14.82 -20.28
N TYR A 180 -2.79 -13.80 -19.45
CA TYR A 180 -2.03 -12.62 -19.84
C TYR A 180 -0.58 -12.79 -19.40
N ASN A 181 0.35 -12.70 -20.35
CA ASN A 181 1.77 -12.59 -20.03
C ASN A 181 2.05 -11.19 -19.49
N ILE A 182 2.35 -11.09 -18.20
CA ILE A 182 2.61 -9.83 -17.51
C ILE A 182 4.08 -9.81 -17.14
N SER A 183 4.79 -8.78 -17.59
CA SER A 183 6.22 -8.58 -17.34
C SER A 183 6.57 -8.73 -15.85
N GLU A 184 7.79 -9.14 -15.55
CA GLU A 184 8.31 -9.10 -14.18
C GLU A 184 8.31 -7.66 -13.62
N PRO A 185 8.21 -7.49 -12.29
CA PRO A 185 8.17 -6.16 -11.69
C PRO A 185 9.50 -5.43 -11.93
N THR A 186 9.44 -4.13 -12.16
CA THR A 186 10.64 -3.28 -12.25
C THR A 186 11.06 -2.74 -10.90
N TYR A 187 10.15 -2.75 -9.92
CA TYR A 187 10.45 -2.42 -8.54
C TYR A 187 10.75 -3.68 -7.71
N PRO A 188 11.62 -3.57 -6.69
CA PRO A 188 11.82 -4.65 -5.73
C PRO A 188 10.52 -4.94 -4.96
N ILE A 189 10.24 -6.22 -4.76
CA ILE A 189 9.13 -6.67 -3.91
C ILE A 189 9.46 -6.35 -2.45
N ARG A 190 8.53 -5.71 -1.75
CA ARG A 190 8.68 -5.29 -0.35
C ARG A 190 7.62 -5.90 0.55
N LEU A 191 8.08 -6.41 1.68
CA LEU A 191 7.24 -6.98 2.73
C LEU A 191 7.65 -6.37 4.06
N PHE A 192 6.68 -5.94 4.86
CA PHE A 192 6.90 -5.62 6.26
C PHE A 192 5.71 -6.09 7.11
N LEU A 193 5.99 -6.91 8.11
CA LEU A 193 5.00 -7.49 9.02
C LEU A 193 5.19 -6.90 10.42
N TRP A 194 4.19 -6.18 10.92
CA TRP A 194 4.28 -5.43 12.17
C TRP A 194 4.57 -6.34 13.37
N LYS A 195 3.97 -7.53 13.39
CA LYS A 195 4.10 -8.50 14.48
C LYS A 195 5.32 -9.42 14.35
N ASN A 196 6.00 -9.39 13.21
CA ASN A 196 7.19 -10.20 12.94
C ASN A 196 8.17 -9.41 12.06
N PRO A 197 8.67 -8.25 12.55
CA PRO A 197 9.62 -7.45 11.79
C PRO A 197 10.97 -8.15 11.74
N THR A 198 11.71 -7.90 10.67
CA THR A 198 13.13 -8.26 10.55
C THR A 198 13.91 -7.04 10.11
N GLN A 199 15.20 -6.97 10.45
CA GLN A 199 16.06 -5.86 10.05
C GLN A 199 16.07 -5.69 8.52
N GLU A 200 16.18 -6.78 7.77
CA GLU A 200 16.12 -6.77 6.30
C GLU A 200 14.83 -6.13 5.76
N THR A 201 13.66 -6.56 6.28
CA THR A 201 12.38 -5.98 5.86
C THR A 201 12.25 -4.52 6.25
N TRP A 202 12.82 -4.12 7.39
CA TRP A 202 12.80 -2.74 7.86
C TRP A 202 13.69 -1.84 7.00
N ASP A 203 14.91 -2.26 6.74
CA ASP A 203 15.88 -1.53 5.93
C ASP A 203 15.41 -1.37 4.48
N SER A 204 14.65 -2.35 3.96
CA SER A 204 14.02 -2.24 2.63
C SER A 204 13.04 -1.07 2.48
N LEU A 205 12.56 -0.51 3.59
CA LEU A 205 11.64 0.64 3.59
C LEU A 205 12.39 1.97 3.61
N PHE A 206 13.68 1.96 3.92
CA PHE A 206 14.49 3.17 4.02
C PHE A 206 14.66 3.80 2.64
N ILE A 207 14.40 5.11 2.56
CA ILE A 207 14.66 5.90 1.36
C ILE A 207 15.58 7.04 1.76
N ASP A 208 16.81 6.98 1.26
CA ASP A 208 17.83 7.97 1.58
C ASP A 208 17.53 9.35 0.94
N GLY A 209 18.00 10.39 1.63
CA GLY A 209 17.98 11.77 1.18
C GLY A 209 16.77 12.59 1.62
N THR A 210 16.74 13.83 1.14
CA THR A 210 15.70 14.82 1.43
C THR A 210 15.01 15.26 0.15
N ARG A 211 13.79 15.77 0.28
CA ARG A 211 13.05 16.45 -0.78
C ARG A 211 12.61 17.83 -0.33
N GLU A 212 12.58 18.78 -1.24
CA GLU A 212 12.02 20.11 -0.98
C GLU A 212 10.50 20.06 -1.15
N VAL A 213 9.78 20.49 -0.12
CA VAL A 213 8.33 20.62 -0.14
C VAL A 213 7.98 22.08 0.07
N LYS A 214 7.25 22.64 -0.91
CA LYS A 214 6.67 23.98 -0.81
C LYS A 214 5.54 23.97 0.21
N GLN A 215 5.68 24.80 1.24
CA GLN A 215 4.70 25.01 2.29
C GLN A 215 3.60 25.96 1.83
N GLU A 216 2.52 26.06 2.61
CA GLU A 216 1.38 26.95 2.31
C GLU A 216 1.78 28.43 2.32
N ASP A 217 2.80 28.81 3.10
CA ASP A 217 3.37 30.16 3.13
C ASP A 217 4.32 30.44 1.94
N GLY A 218 4.51 29.48 1.05
CA GLY A 218 5.39 29.58 -0.12
C GLY A 218 6.86 29.27 0.16
N SER A 219 7.26 29.00 1.40
CA SER A 219 8.62 28.60 1.76
C SER A 219 8.93 27.16 1.32
N LEU A 220 10.20 26.87 1.02
CA LEU A 220 10.67 25.51 0.73
C LEU A 220 11.23 24.89 2.01
N LYS A 221 10.71 23.74 2.41
CA LYS A 221 11.22 22.96 3.54
C LYS A 221 11.84 21.67 3.04
N GLN A 222 13.07 21.39 3.46
CA GLN A 222 13.66 20.06 3.29
C GLN A 222 13.02 19.08 4.26
N VAL A 223 12.41 18.04 3.73
CA VAL A 223 11.85 16.93 4.49
C VAL A 223 12.53 15.63 4.08
N SER A 224 12.71 14.73 5.03
CA SER A 224 13.24 13.39 4.81
C SER A 224 12.40 12.64 3.76
N LYS A 225 13.07 11.84 2.92
CA LYS A 225 12.39 10.89 2.02
C LYS A 225 11.99 9.60 2.75
N ASN A 226 12.48 9.36 3.97
CA ASN A 226 12.19 8.19 4.80
C ASN A 226 10.81 8.23 5.48
N TRP A 227 9.80 8.75 4.78
CA TRP A 227 8.47 9.01 5.32
C TRP A 227 7.76 7.72 5.78
N LEU A 228 8.11 6.55 5.20
CA LEU A 228 7.42 5.30 5.46
C LEU A 228 7.83 4.70 6.80
N GLN A 229 9.14 4.65 7.10
CA GLN A 229 9.61 4.25 8.42
C GLN A 229 9.15 5.24 9.50
N GLU A 230 9.19 6.55 9.21
CA GLU A 230 8.67 7.59 10.09
C GLU A 230 7.17 7.37 10.38
N ARG A 231 6.37 7.03 9.36
CA ARG A 231 4.96 6.71 9.52
C ARG A 231 4.73 5.46 10.36
N ILE A 232 5.54 4.42 10.21
CA ILE A 232 5.41 3.20 11.02
C ILE A 232 5.75 3.49 12.48
N GLN A 233 6.82 4.28 12.74
CA GLN A 233 7.20 4.71 14.08
C GLN A 233 6.19 5.64 14.74
N SER A 234 5.41 6.39 13.96
CA SER A 234 4.35 7.26 14.48
C SER A 234 3.07 6.51 14.90
N ALA A 235 3.04 5.18 14.80
CA ALA A 235 1.87 4.40 15.20
C ALA A 235 1.62 4.51 16.71
N THR A 236 0.37 4.61 17.12
CA THR A 236 0.01 4.79 18.54
C THR A 236 0.33 3.58 19.41
N ASN A 237 0.54 2.42 18.78
CA ASN A 237 0.98 1.18 19.42
C ASN A 237 2.45 0.84 19.14
N PHE A 238 3.28 1.80 18.74
CA PHE A 238 4.70 1.57 18.45
C PHE A 238 5.49 1.16 19.71
N SER A 239 5.36 1.90 20.81
CA SER A 239 6.08 1.59 22.05
C SER A 239 5.70 0.22 22.59
N GLY A 240 6.70 -0.61 22.90
CA GLY A 240 6.54 -2.00 23.34
C GLY A 240 6.21 -2.99 22.22
N SER A 241 6.10 -2.54 20.96
CA SER A 241 5.90 -3.44 19.82
C SER A 241 7.16 -4.28 19.53
N PRO A 242 7.04 -5.38 18.77
CA PRO A 242 8.21 -6.12 18.30
C PRO A 242 9.20 -5.27 17.50
N LEU A 243 8.71 -4.23 16.79
CA LEU A 243 9.58 -3.31 16.05
C LEU A 243 10.38 -2.42 17.01
N ASP A 244 9.73 -1.85 18.02
CA ASP A 244 10.39 -1.03 19.05
C ASP A 244 11.48 -1.84 19.78
N GLN A 245 11.18 -3.10 20.12
CA GLN A 245 12.16 -4.01 20.71
C GLN A 245 13.33 -4.29 19.76
N MET A 246 13.06 -4.55 18.48
CA MET A 246 14.10 -4.80 17.48
C MET A 246 15.04 -3.60 17.32
N LEU A 247 14.50 -2.38 17.26
CA LEU A 247 15.28 -1.17 17.07
C LEU A 247 16.11 -0.81 18.31
N ASN A 248 15.53 -0.91 19.51
CA ASN A 248 16.25 -0.63 20.75
C ASN A 248 17.28 -1.73 21.11
N ALA A 249 17.05 -2.98 20.70
CA ALA A 249 18.03 -4.05 20.89
C ALA A 249 19.30 -3.86 20.06
N VAL A 250 19.20 -3.18 18.90
CA VAL A 250 20.36 -2.81 18.09
C VAL A 250 21.13 -1.66 18.74
N ASP A 251 20.44 -0.70 19.36
CA ASP A 251 21.08 0.39 20.11
C ASP A 251 21.87 -0.12 21.33
N ASP A 252 21.38 -1.15 22.03
CA ASP A 252 22.11 -1.77 23.15
C ASP A 252 23.38 -2.54 22.71
N LEU A 253 23.47 -2.93 21.43
CA LEU A 253 24.66 -3.57 20.86
C LEU A 253 25.68 -2.56 20.29
N ALA A 254 25.29 -1.29 20.10
CA ALA A 254 26.15 -0.24 19.56
C ALA A 254 27.05 0.44 20.61
N VAL A 255 26.93 0.08 21.90
CA VAL A 255 27.77 0.61 22.99
C VAL A 255 28.52 -0.51 23.70
N THR A 256 29.43 -1.18 23.01
CA THR A 256 30.56 -1.85 23.69
C THR A 256 31.85 -1.64 22.89
N GLU A 257 32.36 -0.41 22.93
CA GLU A 257 33.82 -0.23 22.86
C GLU A 257 34.43 -1.09 23.98
N THR A 258 35.22 -2.05 23.53
CA THR A 258 35.84 -3.08 24.32
C THR A 258 36.87 -2.44 25.26
N LYS A 259 36.49 -2.16 26.51
CA LYS A 259 37.45 -2.14 27.61
C LYS A 259 37.56 -3.56 28.15
N ALA A 260 38.56 -4.28 27.65
CA ALA A 260 38.99 -5.54 28.23
C ALA A 260 39.40 -5.32 29.68
N GLU A 261 38.73 -6.00 30.61
CA GLU A 261 39.25 -6.27 31.94
C GLU A 261 38.98 -7.74 32.26
N THR A 262 40.09 -8.44 32.47
CA THR A 262 40.24 -9.89 32.63
C THR A 262 39.88 -10.40 34.02
N ALA A 263 39.48 -11.68 34.06
CA ALA A 263 39.43 -12.61 35.21
C ALA A 263 38.27 -12.38 36.20
N ASP A 264 37.51 -13.37 36.67
CA ASP A 264 37.84 -14.77 36.96
C ASP A 264 36.58 -15.65 36.87
N LEU A 265 36.75 -16.89 36.38
CA LEU A 265 35.77 -17.97 36.54
C LEU A 265 36.04 -18.66 37.89
N PRO A 266 35.00 -19.17 38.57
CA PRO A 266 35.07 -20.60 38.82
C PRO A 266 33.81 -21.35 38.41
N ASP A 267 34.10 -22.40 37.65
CA ASP A 267 33.41 -23.68 37.50
C ASP A 267 32.45 -24.06 38.64
N THR A 268 31.22 -24.46 38.29
CA THR A 268 30.59 -25.72 38.73
C THR A 268 29.15 -25.83 38.19
N LEU A 269 28.94 -26.79 37.27
CA LEU A 269 27.67 -27.51 37.08
C LEU A 269 27.74 -28.82 37.90
N PRO A 270 26.62 -29.29 38.48
CA PRO A 270 25.87 -30.37 37.83
C PRO A 270 24.33 -30.18 37.96
N SER A 271 23.55 -30.36 36.89
CA SER A 271 22.96 -31.61 36.36
C SER A 271 21.59 -31.98 36.97
N GLU A 272 20.60 -31.95 36.07
CA GLU A 272 19.38 -32.76 35.95
C GLU A 272 18.34 -32.89 37.09
N GLY A 273 17.09 -32.61 36.70
CA GLY A 273 15.87 -32.99 37.43
C GLY A 273 14.60 -32.36 36.85
N GLN A 274 14.11 -32.85 35.71
CA GLN A 274 12.69 -32.77 35.32
C GLN A 274 11.93 -33.94 36.00
N PRO A 275 10.58 -34.03 35.95
CA PRO A 275 9.54 -32.99 36.08
C PRO A 275 8.43 -33.46 37.08
N THR A 276 7.60 -32.56 37.58
CA THR A 276 6.29 -32.96 38.14
C THR A 276 5.16 -32.10 37.59
N GLU A 277 4.46 -32.76 36.67
CA GLU A 277 3.04 -32.67 36.34
C GLU A 277 2.13 -32.48 37.58
N ALA A 278 1.20 -31.53 37.50
CA ALA A 278 -0.08 -31.58 38.20
C ALA A 278 -1.10 -30.71 37.46
N ALA A 279 -1.95 -31.40 36.71
CA ALA A 279 -3.19 -30.89 36.16
C ALA A 279 -4.19 -30.60 37.30
N GLU A 280 -5.04 -29.59 37.13
CA GLU A 280 -6.47 -29.68 37.50
C GLU A 280 -7.29 -28.48 36.98
N LYS A 281 -8.13 -28.78 36.00
CA LYS A 281 -9.44 -28.17 35.69
C LYS A 281 -10.37 -29.38 35.44
N PRO A 282 -11.71 -29.31 35.50
CA PRO A 282 -12.58 -28.15 35.72
C PRO A 282 -13.75 -28.40 36.70
N ALA A 283 -14.44 -27.33 37.10
CA ALA A 283 -15.80 -27.42 37.66
C ALA A 283 -16.73 -26.51 36.85
N GLU A 284 -17.62 -27.16 36.08
CA GLU A 284 -18.84 -26.60 35.51
C GLU A 284 -19.91 -26.44 36.60
N THR A 285 -20.67 -25.36 36.55
CA THR A 285 -22.07 -25.36 37.00
C THR A 285 -22.91 -24.53 36.03
N GLN A 286 -23.82 -25.22 35.33
CA GLN A 286 -24.95 -24.66 34.58
C GLN A 286 -26.13 -24.40 35.53
N VAL A 287 -26.88 -23.32 35.28
CA VAL A 287 -28.35 -23.12 35.40
C VAL A 287 -28.63 -21.65 35.02
N ASP A 288 -29.68 -21.20 34.36
CA ASP A 288 -30.87 -21.79 33.74
C ASP A 288 -31.45 -20.71 32.79
N ALA A 289 -32.26 -21.12 31.81
CA ALA A 289 -33.01 -20.20 30.95
C ALA A 289 -34.26 -19.66 31.66
N PRO A 290 -34.91 -18.63 31.11
CA PRO A 290 -36.28 -18.91 30.63
C PRO A 290 -36.63 -18.27 29.28
N ALA A 291 -37.51 -18.96 28.57
CA ALA A 291 -38.36 -18.48 27.47
C ALA A 291 -39.31 -17.37 27.98
N THR A 292 -40.00 -16.54 27.20
CA THR A 292 -40.76 -16.67 25.94
C THR A 292 -41.27 -15.26 25.65
N ASP A 293 -41.39 -14.82 24.39
CA ASP A 293 -42.68 -14.25 23.94
C ASP A 293 -42.78 -14.28 22.42
N ALA A 294 -43.91 -14.78 21.94
CA ALA A 294 -44.31 -14.85 20.56
C ALA A 294 -45.64 -14.09 20.45
N ALA A 295 -45.68 -13.07 19.59
CA ALA A 295 -46.93 -12.43 19.21
C ALA A 295 -46.82 -11.92 17.76
N GLU A 296 -47.38 -12.69 16.83
CA GLU A 296 -47.98 -12.12 15.60
C GLU A 296 -49.26 -11.36 15.97
N PRO A 297 -49.69 -10.42 15.12
CA PRO A 297 -50.99 -10.68 14.50
C PRO A 297 -51.08 -10.34 13.00
N SER A 298 -51.66 -11.31 12.28
CA SER A 298 -52.64 -11.22 11.19
C SER A 298 -52.89 -9.89 10.45
N GLY A 299 -52.78 -9.96 9.12
CA GLY A 299 -53.97 -9.93 8.25
C GLY A 299 -54.10 -8.77 7.24
N SER A 300 -54.42 -9.15 5.98
CA SER A 300 -55.05 -8.33 4.92
C SER A 300 -54.10 -7.34 4.20
N THR A 301 -54.00 -7.21 2.88
CA THR A 301 -54.82 -7.62 1.71
C THR A 301 -53.99 -7.42 0.44
N ALA A 302 -54.35 -8.15 -0.61
CA ALA A 302 -54.24 -7.85 -2.05
C ALA A 302 -53.54 -6.54 -2.48
N ASP A 303 -52.57 -6.61 -3.39
CA ASP A 303 -52.88 -6.44 -4.82
C ASP A 303 -51.66 -6.64 -5.73
N ASP A 304 -52.01 -7.18 -6.88
CA ASP A 304 -51.29 -7.41 -8.12
C ASP A 304 -50.76 -6.10 -8.73
N ALA A 305 -49.53 -6.05 -9.26
CA ALA A 305 -49.14 -5.11 -10.32
C ALA A 305 -47.74 -5.40 -10.88
N LEU A 306 -47.63 -6.46 -11.68
CA LEU A 306 -46.64 -6.57 -12.75
C LEU A 306 -47.30 -6.15 -14.08
N ALA A 307 -47.57 -4.85 -14.29
CA ALA A 307 -47.98 -4.31 -15.60
C ALA A 307 -47.98 -2.76 -15.65
N ALA A 308 -47.01 -2.16 -16.34
CA ALA A 308 -47.08 -0.87 -17.07
C ALA A 308 -45.66 -0.56 -17.60
N LEU A 309 -45.22 -1.06 -18.76
CA LEU A 309 -45.49 -0.53 -20.11
C LEU A 309 -45.53 1.00 -20.21
N GLY A 310 -44.56 1.55 -20.94
CA GLY A 310 -44.82 2.62 -21.90
C GLY A 310 -44.14 3.96 -21.64
N LEU A 311 -43.11 4.24 -22.45
CA LEU A 311 -42.87 5.49 -23.19
C LEU A 311 -43.56 6.77 -22.70
N VAL A 312 -42.82 7.89 -22.67
CA VAL A 312 -43.06 9.06 -23.56
C VAL A 312 -41.86 10.04 -23.47
N ALA A 313 -41.48 10.50 -24.68
CA ALA A 313 -40.75 11.71 -25.08
C ALA A 313 -39.26 11.86 -24.71
#